data_AF-A0A0D0ACV5-F1
#
_entry.id   AF-A0A0D0ACV5-F1
#
_cell.length_a   1.000
_cell.length_b   1.000
_cell.length_c   1.000
_cell.angle_alpha   90.00
_cell.angle_beta   90.00
_cell.angle_gamma   90.00
#
_symmetry.space_group_name_H-M   'P 1'
#
loop_
_entity.id
_entity.type
_entity.pdbx_description
1 polymer ?
#
loop_
_entity_poly.entity_id
_entity_poly.type
_entity_poly.pdbx_seq_one_letter_code
_entity_poly.pdbx_strand_id
1 'polypeptide(L)'
;MMFMRMLLSLTAPLAYATITGAWSTFVVPHTNDADDTPALMAAISDYTSDASVVFEANTTYNVWSPITFSHLTNVEVVISGNLTYPKSIETVQGYVAAANYSGAWFSFIGGNNVTLRGSTDPDWGWVDGHGQQWWDIMQQTNRPHGWLFKDVTNGIITDVKIYKPVAWNFAITGSSNVHIFNNIILARSDNVSFPFNTDGFSAGGNNLLFENNYVVNGDDCLTVGNGAKNITWRDGYCEGSHGLSVGSLGENGQVASVENVLFESTIMNRTLYAARFKSWTGGNGAAINITWKNIIFIDVMFPIYITQNYWDQGAGAPPNSSSVNETHIENFLFDQFVGVINDTPGYVEGSCITDPCWYYVSGATGKEAIIFDLYPNTATNIVVKNLVASTLSGAPIAAMCNSSTISSDVGFVCWNGPYVPTMAGL
;
A
#
# COMPACT_ATOMS: atom_id res chain seq x y z
N MET A 1 44.02 75.15 16.54
CA MET A 1 43.25 74.80 15.32
C MET A 1 43.47 73.31 15.08
N MET A 2 42.38 72.54 15.04
CA MET A 2 42.23 71.10 14.72
C MET A 2 42.97 70.06 15.61
N PHE A 3 42.21 69.50 16.55
CA PHE A 3 42.41 68.14 17.06
C PHE A 3 41.94 67.13 16.01
N MET A 4 42.83 66.26 15.53
CA MET A 4 42.49 65.14 14.65
C MET A 4 42.20 63.91 15.53
N ARG A 5 40.91 63.55 15.67
CA ARG A 5 40.49 62.29 16.29
C ARG A 5 40.43 61.21 15.20
N MET A 6 41.32 60.24 15.29
CA MET A 6 41.32 59.03 14.48
C MET A 6 40.28 58.07 15.08
N LEU A 7 39.18 57.81 14.36
CA LEU A 7 38.26 56.72 14.72
C LEU A 7 38.85 55.41 14.21
N LEU A 8 39.26 54.52 15.13
CA LEU A 8 39.42 53.09 14.83
C LEU A 8 38.02 52.46 14.83
N SER A 9 37.53 52.03 13.67
CA SER A 9 36.36 51.14 13.58
C SER A 9 36.80 49.72 13.93
N LEU A 10 36.48 49.24 15.13
CA LEU A 10 36.52 47.82 15.44
C LEU A 10 35.33 47.14 14.76
N THR A 11 35.57 46.48 13.63
CA THR A 11 34.66 45.46 13.09
C THR A 11 34.89 44.17 13.87
N ALA A 12 33.99 43.85 14.80
CA ALA A 12 33.96 42.54 15.45
C ALA A 12 33.43 41.50 14.44
N PRO A 13 34.11 40.36 14.23
CA PRO A 13 33.55 39.29 13.44
C PRO A 13 32.42 38.65 14.25
N LEU A 14 31.19 38.68 13.73
CA LEU A 14 30.14 37.79 14.24
C LEU A 14 30.56 36.36 13.91
N ALA A 15 31.09 35.66 14.91
CA ALA A 15 31.18 34.21 14.87
C ALA A 15 29.75 33.66 14.91
N TYR A 16 29.27 33.16 13.78
CA TYR A 16 28.10 32.30 13.75
C TYR A 16 28.47 30.99 14.46
N ALA A 17 28.22 30.94 15.77
CA ALA A 17 28.21 29.68 16.49
C ALA A 17 26.99 28.89 15.99
N THR A 18 27.21 27.94 15.08
CA THR A 18 26.23 26.90 14.81
C THR A 18 26.07 26.09 16.08
N ILE A 19 25.00 26.33 16.83
CA ILE A 19 24.57 25.45 17.92
C ILE A 19 24.11 24.17 17.25
N THR A 20 25.00 23.20 17.07
CA THR A 20 24.62 21.83 16.75
C THR A 20 23.91 21.29 17.99
N GLY A 21 22.59 21.11 17.93
CA GLY A 21 21.86 20.38 18.95
C GLY A 21 22.51 19.00 19.13
N ALA A 22 22.67 18.55 20.37
CA ALA A 22 23.25 17.24 20.65
C ALA A 22 22.25 16.15 20.26
N TRP A 23 22.63 15.28 19.34
CA TRP A 23 21.81 14.12 18.97
C TRP A 23 21.68 13.17 20.16
N SER A 24 20.45 12.82 20.52
CA SER A 24 20.17 11.95 21.66
C SER A 24 19.85 10.52 21.21
N THR A 25 20.13 9.52 22.05
CA THR A 25 19.79 8.12 21.74
C THR A 25 19.12 7.48 22.94
N PHE A 26 17.91 6.97 22.71
CA PHE A 26 17.16 6.15 23.64
C PHE A 26 17.18 4.70 23.18
N VAL A 27 17.79 3.84 23.98
CA VAL A 27 17.70 2.39 23.78
C VAL A 27 16.46 1.90 24.53
N VAL A 28 15.56 1.23 23.82
CA VAL A 28 14.36 0.66 24.42
C VAL A 28 14.79 -0.41 25.42
N PRO A 29 14.36 -0.33 26.69
CA PRO A 29 14.65 -1.36 27.68
C PRO A 29 13.86 -2.62 27.37
N HIS A 30 14.47 -3.78 27.64
CA HIS A 30 13.82 -5.08 27.51
C HIS A 30 13.72 -5.78 28.86
N THR A 31 12.56 -6.35 29.17
CA THR A 31 12.34 -7.23 30.32
C THR A 31 11.75 -8.56 29.85
N ASN A 32 12.41 -9.66 30.22
CA ASN A 32 11.91 -11.01 29.92
C ASN A 32 10.47 -11.20 30.43
N ASP A 33 9.63 -11.78 29.58
CA ASP A 33 8.23 -12.14 29.89
C ASP A 33 7.33 -10.96 30.32
N ALA A 34 7.72 -9.72 30.02
CA ALA A 34 6.93 -8.53 30.26
C ALA A 34 6.77 -7.70 28.98
N ASP A 35 5.71 -6.89 28.93
CA ASP A 35 5.51 -5.89 27.87
C ASP A 35 6.56 -4.77 28.01
N ASP A 36 7.31 -4.53 26.93
CA ASP A 36 8.36 -3.50 26.89
C ASP A 36 7.79 -2.12 26.52
N THR A 37 6.58 -2.06 25.95
CA THR A 37 5.95 -0.81 25.51
C THR A 37 5.77 0.21 26.64
N PRO A 38 5.32 -0.12 27.86
CA PRO A 38 5.13 0.87 28.93
C PRO A 38 6.40 1.65 29.29
N ALA A 39 7.55 0.99 29.28
CA ALA A 39 8.83 1.63 29.59
C ALA A 39 9.28 2.58 28.46
N LEU A 40 9.05 2.19 27.20
CA LEU A 40 9.22 3.09 26.05
C LEU A 40 8.29 4.31 26.18
N MET A 41 6.99 4.09 26.40
CA MET A 41 6.00 5.17 26.45
C MET A 41 6.23 6.15 27.60
N ALA A 42 6.86 5.72 28.68
CA ALA A 42 7.23 6.59 29.81
C ALA A 42 8.38 7.56 29.49
N ALA A 43 9.23 7.25 28.51
CA ALA A 43 10.43 8.02 28.20
C ALA A 43 10.34 8.77 26.85
N ILE A 44 9.51 8.30 25.92
CA ILE A 44 9.53 8.74 24.52
C ILE A 44 9.24 10.24 24.30
N SER A 45 8.57 10.90 25.25
CA SER A 45 8.32 12.35 25.21
C SER A 45 9.61 13.18 25.23
N ASP A 46 10.68 12.63 25.80
CA ASP A 46 11.97 13.30 25.92
C ASP A 46 12.83 13.17 24.64
N TYR A 47 12.39 12.33 23.68
CA TYR A 47 13.12 12.01 22.45
C TYR A 47 12.33 12.37 21.19
N THR A 48 11.63 13.50 21.22
CA THR A 48 10.78 13.99 20.12
C THR A 48 11.52 14.87 19.10
N SER A 49 12.76 15.27 19.37
CA SER A 49 13.60 16.05 18.45
C SER A 49 15.05 15.57 18.46
N ASP A 50 15.68 15.54 17.29
CA ASP A 50 17.12 15.26 17.11
C ASP A 50 17.58 14.00 17.86
N ALA A 51 16.86 12.90 17.65
CA ALA A 51 17.02 11.70 18.46
C ALA A 51 16.88 10.39 17.68
N SER A 52 17.47 9.33 18.24
CA SER A 52 17.21 7.95 17.84
C SER A 52 16.49 7.20 18.95
N VAL A 53 15.43 6.46 18.62
CA VAL A 53 14.79 5.45 19.47
C VAL A 53 15.15 4.07 18.92
N VAL A 54 15.88 3.27 19.68
CA VAL A 54 16.55 2.05 19.18
C VAL A 54 16.04 0.81 19.90
N PHE A 55 15.45 -0.10 19.15
CA PHE A 55 15.28 -1.50 19.53
C PHE A 55 16.56 -2.25 19.10
N GLU A 56 17.42 -2.61 20.04
CA GLU A 56 18.76 -3.14 19.77
C GLU A 56 18.74 -4.56 19.18
N ALA A 57 19.74 -4.86 18.36
CA ALA A 57 19.97 -6.21 17.85
C ALA A 57 20.20 -7.21 18.99
N ASN A 58 20.06 -8.50 18.69
CA ASN A 58 20.19 -9.59 19.66
C ASN A 58 19.15 -9.60 20.78
N THR A 59 18.07 -8.83 20.63
CA THR A 59 16.95 -8.76 21.58
C THR A 59 15.64 -8.98 20.85
N THR A 60 14.73 -9.73 21.48
CA THR A 60 13.34 -9.86 21.04
C THR A 60 12.45 -9.10 22.01
N TYR A 61 11.98 -7.93 21.59
CA TYR A 61 11.13 -7.05 22.38
C TYR A 61 9.67 -7.49 22.32
N ASN A 62 9.02 -7.48 23.48
CA ASN A 62 7.61 -7.75 23.63
C ASN A 62 6.83 -6.45 23.46
N VAL A 63 6.29 -6.21 22.27
CA VAL A 63 5.48 -5.01 21.97
C VAL A 63 4.01 -5.38 22.13
N TRP A 64 3.59 -5.61 23.38
CA TRP A 64 2.27 -6.19 23.67
C TRP A 64 1.15 -5.17 23.83
N SER A 65 1.49 -3.88 23.86
CA SER A 65 0.53 -2.78 23.74
C SER A 65 0.87 -1.85 22.58
N PRO A 66 -0.13 -1.17 21.98
CA PRO A 66 0.09 -0.21 20.90
C PRO A 66 1.00 0.95 21.30
N ILE A 67 1.85 1.39 20.38
CA ILE A 67 2.78 2.51 20.53
C ILE A 67 2.32 3.68 19.66
N THR A 68 2.29 4.87 20.26
CA THR A 68 2.05 6.12 19.54
C THR A 68 3.23 7.06 19.72
N PHE A 69 4.00 7.25 18.64
CA PHE A 69 4.93 8.35 18.49
C PHE A 69 4.12 9.60 18.13
N SER A 70 4.08 10.57 19.03
CA SER A 70 3.50 11.89 18.77
C SER A 70 4.41 12.70 17.85
N HIS A 71 4.14 14.00 17.68
CA HIS A 71 4.82 14.84 16.70
C HIS A 71 6.36 14.81 16.83
N LEU A 72 7.04 14.15 15.89
CA LEU A 72 8.51 14.00 15.86
C LEU A 72 9.18 15.02 14.93
N THR A 73 10.39 15.48 15.26
CA THR A 73 11.18 16.36 14.39
C THR A 73 12.62 15.87 14.29
N ASN A 74 13.07 15.45 13.10
CA ASN A 74 14.43 14.92 12.93
C ASN A 74 14.71 13.73 13.86
N VAL A 75 13.83 12.72 13.84
CA VAL A 75 13.92 11.52 14.69
C VAL A 75 14.00 10.27 13.86
N GLU A 76 14.82 9.33 14.30
CA GLU A 76 14.93 7.98 13.75
C GLU A 76 14.43 6.93 14.75
N VAL A 77 13.48 6.09 14.35
CA VAL A 77 13.10 4.88 15.07
C VAL A 77 13.75 3.68 14.38
N VAL A 78 14.62 2.99 15.11
CA VAL A 78 15.48 1.92 14.59
C VAL A 78 15.05 0.57 15.15
N ILE A 79 14.69 -0.36 14.27
CA ILE A 79 14.33 -1.74 14.60
C ILE A 79 15.50 -2.65 14.21
N SER A 80 16.48 -2.77 15.11
CA SER A 80 17.60 -3.71 14.96
C SER A 80 17.32 -5.06 15.63
N GLY A 81 16.50 -5.10 16.68
CA GLY A 81 16.01 -6.32 17.33
C GLY A 81 14.72 -6.85 16.72
N ASN A 82 14.30 -8.04 17.13
CA ASN A 82 12.99 -8.57 16.75
C ASN A 82 11.91 -7.95 17.64
N LEU A 83 10.71 -7.74 17.12
CA LEU A 83 9.54 -7.28 17.87
C LEU A 83 8.45 -8.34 17.77
N THR A 84 7.74 -8.63 18.86
CA THR A 84 6.63 -9.57 18.87
C THR A 84 5.34 -8.92 19.38
N TYR A 85 4.25 -9.13 18.65
CA TYR A 85 2.90 -8.77 19.11
C TYR A 85 2.43 -9.74 20.21
N PRO A 86 1.33 -9.43 20.91
CA PRO A 86 0.66 -10.41 21.76
C PRO A 86 0.24 -11.62 20.93
N LYS A 87 0.41 -12.81 21.49
CA LYS A 87 -0.08 -14.04 20.86
C LYS A 87 -1.58 -14.23 21.00
N SER A 88 -2.25 -13.68 22.00
CA SER A 88 -3.71 -13.89 22.14
C SER A 88 -4.49 -12.98 21.20
N ILE A 89 -5.36 -13.58 20.39
CA ILE A 89 -6.33 -12.88 19.53
C ILE A 89 -7.18 -11.93 20.38
N GLU A 90 -7.71 -12.41 21.51
CA GLU A 90 -8.58 -11.63 22.39
C GLU A 90 -7.85 -10.42 22.98
N THR A 91 -6.56 -10.55 23.31
CA THR A 91 -5.74 -9.43 23.81
C THR A 91 -5.62 -8.34 22.75
N VAL A 92 -5.26 -8.72 21.52
CA VAL A 92 -5.15 -7.78 20.39
C VAL A 92 -6.51 -7.13 20.09
N GLN A 93 -7.59 -7.91 20.03
CA GLN A 93 -8.95 -7.38 19.82
C GLN A 93 -9.37 -6.41 20.93
N GLY A 94 -8.98 -6.67 22.18
CA GLY A 94 -9.21 -5.78 23.31
C GLY A 94 -8.57 -4.41 23.12
N TYR A 95 -7.33 -4.36 22.62
CA TYR A 95 -6.68 -3.10 22.27
C TYR A 95 -7.33 -2.42 21.07
N VAL A 96 -7.62 -3.15 20.00
CA VAL A 96 -8.22 -2.57 18.78
C VAL A 96 -9.62 -2.00 19.04
N ALA A 97 -10.40 -2.64 19.92
CA ALA A 97 -11.73 -2.17 20.31
C ALA A 97 -11.70 -1.00 21.31
N ALA A 98 -10.54 -0.66 21.88
CA ALA A 98 -10.42 0.41 22.86
C ALA A 98 -10.62 1.79 22.21
N ALA A 99 -11.34 2.68 22.88
CA ALA A 99 -11.66 4.01 22.37
C ALA A 99 -10.43 4.91 22.10
N ASN A 100 -9.29 4.60 22.73
CA ASN A 100 -8.03 5.33 22.59
C ASN A 100 -7.05 4.67 21.58
N TYR A 101 -7.46 3.60 20.89
CA TYR A 101 -6.65 2.99 19.85
C TYR A 101 -6.42 3.98 18.70
N SER A 102 -5.15 4.23 18.37
CA SER A 102 -4.75 5.27 17.40
C SER A 102 -5.00 4.87 15.93
N GLY A 103 -5.45 3.63 15.69
CA GLY A 103 -5.75 3.07 14.37
C GLY A 103 -4.76 2.00 13.93
N ALA A 104 -3.50 2.05 14.41
CA ALA A 104 -2.47 1.04 14.15
C ALA A 104 -1.70 0.66 15.44
N TRP A 105 -1.03 -0.48 15.40
CA TRP A 105 -0.18 -0.96 16.50
C TRP A 105 1.02 -0.05 16.73
N PHE A 106 1.63 0.45 15.65
CA PHE A 106 2.58 1.56 15.69
C PHE A 106 2.01 2.76 14.94
N SER A 107 1.90 3.88 15.63
CA SER A 107 1.37 5.12 15.05
C SER A 107 2.40 6.24 15.14
N PHE A 108 2.77 6.82 14.00
CA PHE A 108 3.55 8.04 13.87
C PHE A 108 2.58 9.16 13.49
N ILE A 109 2.32 10.08 14.42
CA ILE A 109 1.27 11.09 14.27
C ILE A 109 1.88 12.49 14.25
N GLY A 110 1.97 13.04 13.05
CA GLY A 110 2.59 14.32 12.78
C GLY A 110 4.11 14.26 12.84
N GLY A 111 4.75 15.22 12.19
CA GLY A 111 6.18 15.41 12.31
C GLY A 111 6.86 15.78 11.01
N ASN A 112 8.15 16.10 11.12
CA ASN A 112 8.99 16.47 9.98
C ASN A 112 10.35 15.78 10.09
N ASN A 113 10.83 15.18 8.99
CA ASN A 113 12.08 14.44 8.99
C ASN A 113 12.05 13.25 9.96
N VAL A 114 11.17 12.29 9.69
CA VAL A 114 10.94 11.11 10.54
C VAL A 114 11.35 9.86 9.78
N THR A 115 12.28 9.09 10.34
CA THR A 115 12.77 7.85 9.74
C THR A 115 12.34 6.66 10.58
N LEU A 116 11.68 5.69 9.95
CA LEU A 116 11.55 4.32 10.46
C LEU A 116 12.52 3.45 9.68
N ARG A 117 13.49 2.87 10.37
CA ARG A 117 14.52 2.02 9.76
C ARG A 117 14.57 0.66 10.43
N GLY A 118 14.45 -0.40 9.65
CA GLY A 118 14.67 -1.77 10.11
C GLY A 118 16.14 -2.20 9.98
N SER A 119 16.34 -3.52 9.92
CA SER A 119 17.66 -4.14 9.86
C SER A 119 17.84 -4.91 8.55
N THR A 120 19.02 -4.79 7.96
CA THR A 120 19.45 -5.59 6.80
C THR A 120 19.99 -6.97 7.19
N ASP A 121 20.18 -7.23 8.49
CA ASP A 121 20.56 -8.55 9.01
C ASP A 121 19.42 -9.55 8.73
N PRO A 122 19.67 -10.73 8.12
CA PRO A 122 18.60 -11.68 7.81
C PRO A 122 17.90 -12.27 9.05
N ASP A 123 18.59 -12.37 10.18
CA ASP A 123 18.10 -13.04 11.40
C ASP A 123 17.43 -12.08 12.40
N TRP A 124 17.64 -10.77 12.24
CA TRP A 124 17.21 -9.73 13.19
C TRP A 124 16.40 -8.60 12.56
N GLY A 125 15.63 -7.85 13.34
CA GLY A 125 14.80 -6.76 12.82
C GLY A 125 13.43 -7.21 12.29
N TRP A 126 13.00 -8.43 12.62
CA TRP A 126 11.69 -8.94 12.25
C TRP A 126 10.61 -8.50 13.23
N VAL A 127 9.47 -8.09 12.70
CA VAL A 127 8.25 -7.85 13.48
C VAL A 127 7.27 -8.99 13.24
N ASP A 128 7.06 -9.82 14.25
CA ASP A 128 6.15 -10.96 14.22
C ASP A 128 4.75 -10.56 14.73
N GLY A 129 3.79 -10.55 13.81
CA GLY A 129 2.40 -10.22 14.08
C GLY A 129 1.57 -11.39 14.61
N HIS A 130 2.08 -12.62 14.59
CA HIS A 130 1.34 -13.85 14.93
C HIS A 130 0.03 -14.02 14.14
N GLY A 131 0.02 -13.69 12.85
CA GLY A 131 -1.16 -13.72 11.97
C GLY A 131 -1.75 -15.10 11.70
N GLN A 132 -0.95 -16.18 11.76
CA GLN A 132 -1.39 -17.54 11.40
C GLN A 132 -2.67 -17.98 12.10
N GLN A 133 -2.73 -17.81 13.42
CA GLN A 133 -3.89 -18.20 14.23
C GLN A 133 -5.17 -17.45 13.85
N TRP A 134 -5.06 -16.24 13.29
CA TRP A 134 -6.21 -15.47 12.82
C TRP A 134 -6.73 -16.04 11.51
N TRP A 135 -5.82 -16.37 10.60
CA TRP A 135 -6.14 -16.94 9.30
C TRP A 135 -6.74 -18.33 9.42
N ASP A 136 -6.19 -19.17 10.32
CA ASP A 136 -6.65 -20.54 10.57
C ASP A 136 -8.13 -20.62 10.98
N ILE A 137 -8.62 -19.61 11.69
CA ILE A 137 -10.03 -19.53 12.14
C ILE A 137 -10.84 -18.48 11.36
N MET A 138 -10.26 -17.88 10.32
CA MET A 138 -10.86 -16.78 9.54
C MET A 138 -11.41 -15.63 10.40
N GLN A 139 -10.71 -15.28 11.48
CA GLN A 139 -11.11 -14.17 12.34
C GLN A 139 -10.84 -12.83 11.63
N GLN A 140 -11.89 -12.07 11.33
CA GLN A 140 -11.77 -10.80 10.61
C GLN A 140 -12.15 -9.56 11.44
N THR A 141 -12.71 -9.74 12.64
CA THR A 141 -13.15 -8.65 13.53
C THR A 141 -12.00 -8.08 14.36
N ASN A 142 -11.96 -6.74 14.50
CA ASN A 142 -11.03 -6.01 15.38
C ASN A 142 -9.56 -6.43 15.18
N ARG A 143 -9.13 -6.49 13.91
CA ARG A 143 -7.73 -6.76 13.55
C ARG A 143 -6.92 -5.45 13.55
N PRO A 144 -5.66 -5.48 14.02
CA PRO A 144 -4.83 -4.29 14.03
C PRO A 144 -4.32 -3.99 12.62
N HIS A 145 -4.24 -2.70 12.28
CA HIS A 145 -3.29 -2.25 11.27
C HIS A 145 -1.89 -2.28 11.92
N GLY A 146 -0.86 -2.62 11.15
CA GLY A 146 0.52 -2.67 11.66
C GLY A 146 1.06 -1.29 12.00
N TRP A 147 1.14 -0.43 10.98
CA TRP A 147 1.93 0.80 10.99
C TRP A 147 1.17 1.95 10.35
N LEU A 148 1.07 3.06 11.04
CA LEU A 148 0.44 4.28 10.55
C LEU A 148 1.46 5.42 10.51
N PHE A 149 1.69 5.98 9.32
CA PHE A 149 2.36 7.24 9.10
C PHE A 149 1.31 8.29 8.75
N LYS A 150 0.86 9.03 9.77
CA LYS A 150 -0.19 10.03 9.65
C LYS A 150 0.39 11.43 9.76
N ASP A 151 0.10 12.27 8.78
CA ASP A 151 0.49 13.69 8.76
C ASP A 151 2.02 13.92 8.91
N VAL A 152 2.84 12.97 8.46
CA VAL A 152 4.31 13.07 8.48
C VAL A 152 4.81 13.75 7.20
N THR A 153 5.70 14.72 7.34
CA THR A 153 6.38 15.36 6.20
C THR A 153 7.85 14.98 6.15
N ASN A 154 8.41 14.76 4.95
CA ASN A 154 9.82 14.35 4.79
C ASN A 154 10.09 13.04 5.55
N GLY A 155 9.36 11.97 5.22
CA GLY A 155 9.46 10.69 5.91
C GLY A 155 10.36 9.67 5.18
N ILE A 156 10.93 8.74 5.93
CA ILE A 156 11.60 7.55 5.38
C ILE A 156 11.09 6.30 6.08
N ILE A 157 10.75 5.26 5.31
CA ILE A 157 10.47 3.91 5.82
C ILE A 157 11.37 2.94 5.05
N THR A 158 12.33 2.32 5.71
CA THR A 158 13.28 1.45 5.00
C THR A 158 13.74 0.24 5.78
N ASP A 159 14.06 -0.84 5.05
CA ASP A 159 14.58 -2.10 5.58
C ASP A 159 13.70 -2.74 6.67
N VAL A 160 12.41 -2.39 6.73
CA VAL A 160 11.47 -2.96 7.71
C VAL A 160 11.02 -4.34 7.23
N LYS A 161 11.03 -5.32 8.14
CA LYS A 161 10.65 -6.69 7.85
C LYS A 161 9.49 -7.14 8.72
N ILE A 162 8.36 -7.45 8.09
CA ILE A 162 7.14 -7.90 8.74
C ILE A 162 6.92 -9.37 8.46
N TYR A 163 6.74 -10.15 9.52
CA TYR A 163 6.45 -11.57 9.46
C TYR A 163 5.05 -11.84 10.01
N LYS A 164 4.25 -12.58 9.23
CA LYS A 164 2.89 -12.98 9.58
C LYS A 164 2.05 -11.85 10.17
N PRO A 165 1.84 -10.75 9.43
CA PRO A 165 0.95 -9.68 9.89
C PRO A 165 -0.47 -10.19 10.07
N VAL A 166 -1.22 -9.63 11.02
CA VAL A 166 -2.62 -10.05 11.24
C VAL A 166 -3.53 -9.62 10.07
N ALA A 167 -3.35 -8.40 9.59
CA ALA A 167 -4.10 -7.77 8.50
C ALA A 167 -3.22 -6.68 7.84
N TRP A 168 -3.76 -5.48 7.61
CA TRP A 168 -3.09 -4.35 6.96
C TRP A 168 -1.73 -4.02 7.59
N ASN A 169 -0.73 -3.74 6.74
CA ASN A 169 0.61 -3.43 7.20
C ASN A 169 0.84 -1.91 7.32
N PHE A 170 1.20 -1.22 6.25
CA PHE A 170 1.57 0.20 6.29
C PHE A 170 0.47 1.11 5.70
N ALA A 171 0.00 2.07 6.50
CA ALA A 171 -0.89 3.13 6.06
C ALA A 171 -0.17 4.48 6.07
N ILE A 172 -0.07 5.13 4.91
CA ILE A 172 0.55 6.45 4.74
C ILE A 172 -0.57 7.45 4.42
N THR A 173 -1.07 8.15 5.45
CA THR A 173 -2.29 8.98 5.35
C THR A 173 -1.97 10.43 5.67
N GLY A 174 -2.38 11.37 4.81
CA GLY A 174 -2.12 12.81 5.01
C GLY A 174 -0.63 13.21 5.00
N SER A 175 0.27 12.23 4.84
CA SER A 175 1.71 12.42 4.83
C SER A 175 2.19 12.93 3.47
N SER A 176 3.34 13.61 3.47
CA SER A 176 3.92 14.15 2.25
C SER A 176 5.43 14.02 2.15
N ASN A 177 5.93 13.82 0.92
CA ASN A 177 7.34 13.59 0.65
C ASN A 177 7.90 12.44 1.50
N VAL A 178 7.39 11.23 1.28
CA VAL A 178 7.83 10.03 2.01
C VAL A 178 8.45 9.05 1.03
N HIS A 179 9.63 8.53 1.38
CA HIS A 179 10.32 7.49 0.62
C HIS A 179 10.26 6.16 1.38
N ILE A 180 9.68 5.13 0.76
CA ILE A 180 9.39 3.83 1.33
C ILE A 180 10.11 2.75 0.51
N PHE A 181 11.22 2.20 1.01
CA PHE A 181 12.04 1.32 0.18
C PHE A 181 12.74 0.17 0.90
N ASN A 182 13.01 -0.91 0.16
CA ASN A 182 13.67 -2.12 0.65
C ASN A 182 12.94 -2.85 1.79
N ASN A 183 11.62 -2.68 1.90
CA ASN A 183 10.85 -3.34 2.95
C ASN A 183 10.43 -4.74 2.51
N ILE A 184 10.25 -5.64 3.49
CA ILE A 184 9.83 -7.02 3.28
C ILE A 184 8.55 -7.28 4.08
N ILE A 185 7.51 -7.77 3.42
CA ILE A 185 6.25 -8.21 4.07
C ILE A 185 6.00 -9.66 3.69
N LEU A 186 5.90 -10.54 4.70
CA LEU A 186 5.66 -11.98 4.51
C LEU A 186 4.42 -12.43 5.27
N ALA A 187 3.25 -12.31 4.64
CA ALA A 187 2.04 -13.00 5.06
C ALA A 187 1.91 -14.35 4.33
N ARG A 188 2.81 -15.28 4.64
CA ARG A 188 2.75 -16.66 4.14
C ARG A 188 2.08 -17.55 5.17
N SER A 189 0.97 -18.19 4.79
CA SER A 189 0.32 -19.21 5.61
C SER A 189 1.14 -20.51 5.61
N ASP A 190 1.18 -21.19 6.75
CA ASP A 190 1.81 -22.52 6.89
C ASP A 190 0.91 -23.66 6.40
N ASN A 191 -0.36 -23.36 6.10
CA ASN A 191 -1.35 -24.36 5.72
C ASN A 191 -2.32 -23.80 4.66
N VAL A 192 -3.53 -24.37 4.56
CA VAL A 192 -4.53 -23.99 3.56
C VAL A 192 -5.26 -22.68 3.86
N SER A 193 -5.09 -22.10 5.05
CA SER A 193 -5.73 -20.84 5.43
C SER A 193 -5.18 -19.67 4.63
N PHE A 194 -6.02 -18.64 4.44
CA PHE A 194 -5.69 -17.49 3.62
C PHE A 194 -5.44 -16.24 4.48
N PRO A 195 -4.39 -15.45 4.20
CA PRO A 195 -4.06 -14.25 4.95
C PRO A 195 -4.91 -13.04 4.52
N PHE A 196 -6.20 -13.06 4.88
CA PHE A 196 -7.19 -12.04 4.50
C PHE A 196 -6.75 -10.61 4.85
N ASN A 197 -6.92 -9.67 3.92
CA ASN A 197 -6.68 -8.21 4.11
C ASN A 197 -5.30 -7.89 4.68
N THR A 198 -4.29 -8.61 4.21
CA THR A 198 -2.89 -8.36 4.58
C THR A 198 -2.23 -7.36 3.66
N ASP A 199 -2.93 -6.27 3.30
CA ASP A 199 -2.48 -5.24 2.38
C ASP A 199 -1.05 -4.78 2.74
N GLY A 200 -0.19 -4.66 1.73
CA GLY A 200 1.21 -4.27 1.92
C GLY A 200 1.31 -2.80 2.32
N PHE A 201 0.90 -1.92 1.41
CA PHE A 201 0.95 -0.48 1.62
C PHE A 201 -0.35 0.19 1.20
N SER A 202 -0.73 1.26 1.90
CA SER A 202 -1.81 2.17 1.51
C SER A 202 -1.28 3.59 1.38
N ALA A 203 -1.55 4.21 0.23
CA ALA A 203 -1.15 5.57 -0.12
C ALA A 203 -2.38 6.49 -0.12
N GLY A 204 -2.46 7.36 0.90
CA GLY A 204 -3.47 8.41 1.06
C GLY A 204 -2.83 9.78 1.32
N GLY A 205 -1.70 10.06 0.67
CA GLY A 205 -0.88 11.26 0.86
C GLY A 205 -0.35 11.83 -0.46
N ASN A 206 0.65 12.71 -0.39
CA ASN A 206 1.19 13.39 -1.58
C ASN A 206 2.71 13.21 -1.74
N ASN A 207 3.20 12.99 -2.95
CA ASN A 207 4.62 12.74 -3.23
C ASN A 207 5.13 11.53 -2.42
N LEU A 208 4.56 10.36 -2.67
CA LEU A 208 4.95 9.12 -2.02
C LEU A 208 5.69 8.23 -3.01
N LEU A 209 6.91 7.85 -2.67
CA LEU A 209 7.78 7.03 -3.51
C LEU A 209 8.01 5.67 -2.82
N PHE A 210 7.59 4.60 -3.48
CA PHE A 210 7.76 3.23 -3.06
C PHE A 210 8.76 2.54 -4.00
N GLU A 211 9.87 2.02 -3.48
CA GLU A 211 10.92 1.39 -4.30
C GLU A 211 11.39 0.05 -3.74
N ASN A 212 11.67 -0.93 -4.59
CA ASN A 212 12.34 -2.18 -4.18
C ASN A 212 11.66 -2.91 -3.00
N ASN A 213 10.34 -2.79 -2.87
CA ASN A 213 9.60 -3.46 -1.80
C ASN A 213 9.24 -4.88 -2.23
N TYR A 214 9.39 -5.83 -1.31
CA TYR A 214 9.09 -7.25 -1.50
C TYR A 214 7.87 -7.64 -0.67
N VAL A 215 6.74 -7.86 -1.33
CA VAL A 215 5.45 -8.10 -0.68
C VAL A 215 4.94 -9.49 -1.07
N VAL A 216 4.76 -10.34 -0.06
CA VAL A 216 4.00 -11.58 -0.17
C VAL A 216 2.82 -11.46 0.78
N ASN A 217 1.61 -11.43 0.22
CA ASN A 217 0.41 -11.23 1.02
C ASN A 217 -0.84 -11.87 0.39
N GLY A 218 -2.01 -11.58 0.96
CA GLY A 218 -3.31 -12.03 0.47
C GLY A 218 -4.28 -10.91 0.08
N ASP A 219 -3.80 -9.68 -0.11
CA ASP A 219 -4.63 -8.55 -0.56
C ASP A 219 -3.75 -7.54 -1.32
N ASP A 220 -4.15 -6.29 -1.48
CA ASP A 220 -3.43 -5.29 -2.28
C ASP A 220 -1.94 -5.17 -1.92
N CYS A 221 -1.07 -5.19 -2.93
CA CYS A 221 0.37 -4.95 -2.74
C CYS A 221 0.61 -3.48 -2.38
N LEU A 222 -0.04 -2.59 -3.14
CA LEU A 222 -0.24 -1.19 -2.85
C LEU A 222 -1.67 -0.82 -3.21
N THR A 223 -2.36 -0.12 -2.32
CA THR A 223 -3.64 0.56 -2.60
C THR A 223 -3.45 2.08 -2.59
N VAL A 224 -3.94 2.76 -3.62
CA VAL A 224 -3.93 4.23 -3.72
C VAL A 224 -5.34 4.76 -3.49
N GLY A 225 -5.53 5.42 -2.36
CA GLY A 225 -6.83 5.87 -1.86
C GLY A 225 -7.16 7.32 -2.16
N ASN A 226 -8.34 7.75 -1.69
CA ASN A 226 -8.83 9.11 -1.87
C ASN A 226 -7.84 10.19 -1.39
N GLY A 227 -7.66 11.25 -2.19
CA GLY A 227 -6.81 12.39 -1.89
C GLY A 227 -5.33 12.17 -2.24
N ALA A 228 -4.96 10.97 -2.71
CA ALA A 228 -3.59 10.66 -3.07
C ALA A 228 -3.15 11.36 -4.37
N LYS A 229 -1.94 11.91 -4.35
CA LYS A 229 -1.35 12.61 -5.50
C LYS A 229 0.15 12.36 -5.63
N ASN A 230 0.64 12.24 -6.87
CA ASN A 230 2.06 12.04 -7.17
C ASN A 230 2.61 10.80 -6.45
N ILE A 231 2.04 9.64 -6.77
CA ILE A 231 2.42 8.36 -6.19
C ILE A 231 3.28 7.60 -7.19
N THR A 232 4.40 7.06 -6.75
CA THR A 232 5.24 6.21 -7.58
C THR A 232 5.55 4.92 -6.86
N TRP A 233 5.30 3.81 -7.52
CA TRP A 233 5.76 2.48 -7.13
C TRP A 233 6.69 1.97 -8.22
N ARG A 234 7.92 1.61 -7.87
CA ARG A 234 8.89 1.07 -8.83
C ARG A 234 9.71 -0.09 -8.27
N ASP A 235 10.16 -0.94 -9.18
CA ASP A 235 11.11 -2.03 -8.91
C ASP A 235 10.63 -3.00 -7.81
N GLY A 236 9.31 -3.17 -7.68
CA GLY A 236 8.69 -3.99 -6.64
C GLY A 236 8.52 -5.45 -7.04
N TYR A 237 8.23 -6.28 -6.04
CA TYR A 237 7.78 -7.66 -6.20
C TYR A 237 6.52 -7.90 -5.36
N CYS A 238 5.46 -8.36 -6.01
CA CYS A 238 4.17 -8.65 -5.37
C CYS A 238 3.79 -10.11 -5.62
N GLU A 239 3.53 -10.88 -4.57
CA GLU A 239 3.15 -12.29 -4.67
C GLU A 239 1.91 -12.63 -3.84
N GLY A 240 0.97 -13.38 -4.41
CA GLY A 240 -0.31 -13.74 -3.74
C GLY A 240 -1.31 -12.58 -3.59
N SER A 241 -0.88 -11.36 -3.94
CA SER A 241 -1.62 -10.11 -3.73
C SER A 241 -2.88 -9.95 -4.61
N HIS A 242 -3.67 -8.92 -4.32
CA HIS A 242 -4.74 -8.43 -5.19
C HIS A 242 -4.29 -7.29 -6.12
N GLY A 243 -2.98 -7.15 -6.30
CA GLY A 243 -2.38 -6.31 -7.33
C GLY A 243 -1.95 -4.93 -6.85
N LEU A 244 -1.58 -4.11 -7.84
CA LEU A 244 -1.32 -2.68 -7.67
C LEU A 244 -2.62 -1.94 -7.98
N SER A 245 -3.28 -1.48 -6.92
CA SER A 245 -4.66 -1.03 -6.97
C SER A 245 -4.79 0.48 -6.79
N VAL A 246 -5.67 1.09 -7.58
CA VAL A 246 -6.22 2.42 -7.32
C VAL A 246 -7.66 2.24 -6.87
N GLY A 247 -7.99 2.78 -5.68
CA GLY A 247 -9.30 2.68 -5.04
C GLY A 247 -9.37 1.67 -3.89
N SER A 248 -10.57 1.41 -3.35
CA SER A 248 -11.86 1.78 -3.93
C SER A 248 -12.17 3.27 -3.77
N LEU A 249 -12.67 3.90 -4.83
CA LEU A 249 -12.99 5.33 -4.86
C LEU A 249 -14.49 5.57 -4.84
N GLY A 250 -14.92 6.57 -4.06
CA GLY A 250 -16.30 7.09 -4.10
C GLY A 250 -17.34 6.24 -3.38
N GLU A 251 -16.94 5.50 -2.34
CA GLU A 251 -17.87 4.72 -1.50
C GLU A 251 -19.07 5.57 -1.06
N ASN A 252 -20.28 5.00 -1.05
CA ASN A 252 -21.50 5.71 -0.66
C ASN A 252 -21.74 7.02 -1.44
N GLY A 253 -21.31 7.07 -2.70
CA GLY A 253 -21.44 8.25 -3.55
C GLY A 253 -20.54 9.43 -3.17
N GLN A 254 -19.55 9.22 -2.29
CA GLN A 254 -18.61 10.28 -1.93
C GLN A 254 -17.78 10.73 -3.15
N VAL A 255 -17.34 11.99 -3.12
CA VAL A 255 -16.39 12.50 -4.12
C VAL A 255 -15.00 12.04 -3.71
N ALA A 256 -14.33 11.30 -4.59
CA ALA A 256 -12.96 10.86 -4.39
C ALA A 256 -12.07 11.25 -5.57
N SER A 257 -10.82 11.58 -5.29
CA SER A 257 -9.87 11.94 -6.34
C SER A 257 -8.50 11.30 -6.15
N VAL A 258 -7.91 10.84 -7.25
CA VAL A 258 -6.52 10.37 -7.33
C VAL A 258 -5.88 10.98 -8.59
N GLU A 259 -4.66 11.48 -8.47
CA GLU A 259 -3.97 12.15 -9.58
C GLU A 259 -2.48 11.77 -9.65
N ASN A 260 -1.96 11.55 -10.86
CA ASN A 260 -0.53 11.32 -11.12
C ASN A 260 0.01 10.10 -10.36
N VAL A 261 -0.33 8.92 -10.83
CA VAL A 261 0.13 7.66 -10.25
C VAL A 261 0.94 6.89 -11.30
N LEU A 262 2.14 6.47 -10.91
CA LEU A 262 3.02 5.64 -11.73
C LEU A 262 3.34 4.34 -11.00
N PHE A 263 2.97 3.23 -11.61
CA PHE A 263 3.44 1.90 -11.24
C PHE A 263 4.39 1.42 -12.34
N GLU A 264 5.65 1.17 -12.02
CA GLU A 264 6.64 0.75 -13.01
C GLU A 264 7.50 -0.43 -12.57
N SER A 265 8.01 -1.20 -13.55
CA SER A 265 9.06 -2.20 -13.36
C SER A 265 8.77 -3.20 -12.22
N THR A 266 7.58 -3.80 -12.22
CA THR A 266 7.14 -4.68 -11.11
C THR A 266 6.86 -6.09 -11.60
N ILE A 267 7.23 -7.07 -10.77
CA ILE A 267 6.87 -8.48 -10.95
C ILE A 267 5.63 -8.79 -10.12
N MET A 268 4.58 -9.25 -10.79
CA MET A 268 3.30 -9.69 -10.22
C MET A 268 3.23 -11.21 -10.33
N ASN A 269 3.41 -11.93 -9.22
CA ASN A 269 3.49 -13.39 -9.21
C ASN A 269 2.30 -14.00 -8.45
N ARG A 270 1.49 -14.84 -9.11
CA ARG A 270 0.33 -15.48 -8.48
C ARG A 270 -0.63 -14.48 -7.82
N THR A 271 -0.79 -13.31 -8.42
CA THR A 271 -1.70 -12.29 -7.94
C THR A 271 -3.06 -12.44 -8.61
N LEU A 272 -4.12 -12.00 -7.93
CA LEU A 272 -5.46 -11.99 -8.52
C LEU A 272 -5.52 -10.98 -9.68
N TYR A 273 -4.92 -9.81 -9.48
CA TYR A 273 -4.78 -8.75 -10.47
C TYR A 273 -3.32 -8.32 -10.59
N ALA A 274 -2.88 -7.85 -11.76
CA ALA A 274 -1.61 -7.12 -11.87
C ALA A 274 -1.88 -5.61 -11.71
N ALA A 275 -2.63 -5.02 -12.64
CA ALA A 275 -3.14 -3.65 -12.56
C ALA A 275 -4.62 -3.65 -12.23
N ARG A 276 -5.02 -2.90 -11.19
CA ARG A 276 -6.41 -2.79 -10.77
C ARG A 276 -6.84 -1.34 -10.56
N PHE A 277 -8.00 -1.01 -11.09
CA PHE A 277 -8.76 0.17 -10.70
C PHE A 277 -10.16 -0.27 -10.25
N LYS A 278 -10.60 0.27 -9.10
CA LYS A 278 -11.93 0.02 -8.55
C LYS A 278 -12.55 1.34 -8.09
N SER A 279 -13.69 1.72 -8.64
CA SER A 279 -14.57 2.74 -8.03
C SER A 279 -15.94 2.15 -7.75
N TRP A 280 -16.57 2.63 -6.67
CA TRP A 280 -17.87 2.17 -6.25
C TRP A 280 -18.95 2.54 -7.27
N THR A 281 -19.93 1.65 -7.45
CA THR A 281 -21.17 1.94 -8.18
C THR A 281 -21.85 3.18 -7.62
N GLY A 282 -22.10 4.18 -8.45
CA GLY A 282 -22.66 5.47 -8.05
C GLY A 282 -21.66 6.41 -7.37
N GLY A 283 -20.36 6.08 -7.39
CA GLY A 283 -19.28 6.91 -6.84
C GLY A 283 -19.08 8.20 -7.62
N ASN A 284 -18.43 9.19 -7.02
CA ASN A 284 -18.18 10.48 -7.65
C ASN A 284 -16.69 10.85 -7.64
N GLY A 285 -16.31 11.80 -8.49
CA GLY A 285 -14.97 12.36 -8.57
C GLY A 285 -14.18 11.84 -9.76
N ALA A 286 -12.85 11.76 -9.65
CA ALA A 286 -11.99 11.44 -10.79
C ALA A 286 -10.67 10.76 -10.42
N ALA A 287 -10.23 9.85 -11.27
CA ALA A 287 -8.87 9.31 -11.28
C ALA A 287 -8.18 9.73 -12.58
N ILE A 288 -7.08 10.47 -12.47
CA ILE A 288 -6.47 11.17 -13.61
C ILE A 288 -4.98 10.86 -13.69
N ASN A 289 -4.50 10.59 -14.90
CA ASN A 289 -3.08 10.36 -15.20
C ASN A 289 -2.49 9.21 -14.38
N ILE A 290 -2.92 7.99 -14.72
CA ILE A 290 -2.47 6.77 -14.04
C ILE A 290 -1.79 5.86 -15.07
N THR A 291 -0.56 5.47 -14.77
CA THR A 291 0.24 4.61 -15.64
C THR A 291 0.66 3.35 -14.90
N TRP A 292 0.42 2.19 -15.51
CA TRP A 292 1.14 0.96 -15.20
C TRP A 292 2.06 0.65 -16.38
N LYS A 293 3.36 0.47 -16.11
CA LYS A 293 4.37 0.25 -17.15
C LYS A 293 5.38 -0.83 -16.77
N ASN A 294 5.89 -1.59 -17.75
CA ASN A 294 6.92 -2.60 -17.52
C ASN A 294 6.51 -3.61 -16.45
N ILE A 295 5.33 -4.21 -16.64
CA ILE A 295 4.75 -5.15 -15.68
C ILE A 295 4.99 -6.57 -16.19
N ILE A 296 5.73 -7.35 -15.41
CA ILE A 296 5.88 -8.79 -15.64
C ILE A 296 4.83 -9.49 -14.78
N PHE A 297 3.95 -10.28 -15.38
CA PHE A 297 2.96 -11.04 -14.62
C PHE A 297 3.12 -12.55 -14.84
N ILE A 298 3.09 -13.31 -13.76
CA ILE A 298 3.34 -14.75 -13.75
C ILE A 298 2.18 -15.39 -13.01
N ASP A 299 1.43 -16.27 -13.68
CA ASP A 299 0.34 -17.02 -13.04
C ASP A 299 -0.76 -16.09 -12.46
N VAL A 300 -1.11 -15.03 -13.19
CA VAL A 300 -2.09 -14.00 -12.74
C VAL A 300 -3.45 -14.26 -13.36
N MET A 301 -4.54 -14.12 -12.59
CA MET A 301 -5.89 -14.40 -13.10
C MET A 301 -6.43 -13.28 -14.02
N PHE A 302 -6.29 -12.02 -13.60
CA PHE A 302 -6.82 -10.85 -14.32
C PHE A 302 -5.73 -9.77 -14.45
N PRO A 303 -4.87 -9.82 -15.48
CA PRO A 303 -3.73 -8.91 -15.58
C PRO A 303 -4.12 -7.43 -15.55
N ILE A 304 -5.10 -7.00 -16.34
CA ILE A 304 -5.60 -5.63 -16.35
C ILE A 304 -7.10 -5.65 -16.04
N TYR A 305 -7.49 -5.10 -14.88
CA TYR A 305 -8.88 -5.09 -14.43
C TYR A 305 -9.32 -3.70 -13.97
N ILE A 306 -10.24 -3.10 -14.71
CA ILE A 306 -10.75 -1.74 -14.47
C ILE A 306 -12.26 -1.84 -14.31
N THR A 307 -12.76 -1.51 -13.12
CA THR A 307 -14.21 -1.46 -12.86
C THR A 307 -14.61 -0.13 -12.25
N GLN A 308 -15.69 0.43 -12.78
CA GLN A 308 -16.43 1.55 -12.17
C GLN A 308 -17.67 1.09 -11.40
N ASN A 309 -17.94 -0.21 -11.39
CA ASN A 309 -19.13 -0.82 -10.82
C ASN A 309 -18.77 -1.69 -9.60
N TYR A 310 -17.79 -1.25 -8.81
CA TYR A 310 -17.36 -1.97 -7.62
C TYR A 310 -18.45 -1.91 -6.55
N TRP A 311 -18.66 -3.04 -5.91
CA TRP A 311 -19.43 -3.14 -4.68
C TRP A 311 -18.89 -4.32 -3.88
N ASP A 312 -19.10 -4.31 -2.57
CA ASP A 312 -18.73 -5.44 -1.74
C ASP A 312 -19.68 -6.61 -1.99
N GLN A 313 -19.25 -7.53 -2.86
CA GLN A 313 -20.00 -8.73 -3.23
C GLN A 313 -20.27 -9.64 -2.02
N GLY A 314 -19.46 -9.57 -0.97
CA GLY A 314 -19.69 -10.28 0.29
C GLY A 314 -20.78 -9.66 1.15
N ALA A 315 -21.12 -8.39 0.93
CA ALA A 315 -22.09 -7.66 1.75
C ALA A 315 -23.55 -7.81 1.30
N GLY A 316 -23.84 -8.44 0.15
CA GLY A 316 -25.24 -8.68 -0.25
C GLY A 316 -25.48 -8.74 -1.75
N ALA A 317 -26.47 -7.99 -2.24
CA ALA A 317 -26.73 -7.81 -3.66
C ALA A 317 -26.17 -6.45 -4.14
N PRO A 318 -25.92 -6.26 -5.45
CA PRO A 318 -25.44 -4.99 -5.97
C PRO A 318 -26.32 -3.82 -5.50
N PRO A 319 -25.72 -2.66 -5.15
CA PRO A 319 -26.51 -1.51 -4.74
C PRO A 319 -27.44 -1.08 -5.88
N ASN A 320 -28.71 -0.85 -5.55
CA ASN A 320 -29.66 -0.19 -6.46
C ASN A 320 -29.31 1.30 -6.51
N SER A 321 -28.19 1.65 -7.15
CA SER A 321 -27.81 3.06 -7.31
C SER A 321 -28.76 3.73 -8.28
N SER A 322 -29.45 4.78 -7.80
CA SER A 322 -30.15 5.75 -8.66
C SER A 322 -29.24 6.91 -9.08
N SER A 323 -27.96 6.90 -8.68
CA SER A 323 -26.98 7.88 -9.12
C SER A 323 -26.69 7.65 -10.60
N VAL A 324 -26.72 8.73 -11.38
CA VAL A 324 -26.23 8.75 -12.77
C VAL A 324 -24.75 9.13 -12.85
N ASN A 325 -24.15 9.47 -11.71
CA ASN A 325 -22.76 9.87 -11.64
C ASN A 325 -21.89 8.67 -11.25
N GLU A 326 -20.74 8.61 -11.90
CA GLU A 326 -19.73 7.58 -11.71
C GLU A 326 -18.35 8.24 -11.70
N THR A 327 -17.37 7.61 -11.04
CA THR A 327 -16.01 8.18 -10.95
C THR A 327 -15.40 8.26 -12.34
N HIS A 328 -15.05 9.46 -12.81
CA HIS A 328 -14.43 9.64 -14.12
C HIS A 328 -12.99 9.13 -14.14
N ILE A 329 -12.58 8.49 -15.23
CA ILE A 329 -11.20 8.08 -15.44
C ILE A 329 -10.64 8.78 -16.68
N GLU A 330 -9.45 9.36 -16.55
CA GLU A 330 -8.80 10.10 -17.63
C GLU A 330 -7.30 9.79 -17.69
N ASN A 331 -6.77 9.60 -18.91
CA ASN A 331 -5.35 9.42 -19.16
C ASN A 331 -4.77 8.20 -18.43
N PHE A 332 -5.38 7.03 -18.67
CA PHE A 332 -4.88 5.75 -18.17
C PHE A 332 -4.00 5.10 -19.22
N LEU A 333 -2.79 4.70 -18.84
CA LEU A 333 -1.86 4.00 -19.72
C LEU A 333 -1.44 2.66 -19.10
N PHE A 334 -1.57 1.60 -19.88
CA PHE A 334 -1.01 0.28 -19.58
C PHE A 334 -0.01 -0.02 -20.67
N ASP A 335 1.29 -0.10 -20.35
CA ASP A 335 2.33 -0.24 -21.35
C ASP A 335 3.35 -1.33 -20.97
N GLN A 336 3.73 -2.15 -21.94
CA GLN A 336 4.75 -3.20 -21.76
C GLN A 336 4.36 -4.21 -20.66
N PHE A 337 3.18 -4.81 -20.80
CA PHE A 337 2.73 -5.93 -19.98
C PHE A 337 3.15 -7.25 -20.62
N VAL A 338 3.92 -8.07 -19.90
CA VAL A 338 4.45 -9.33 -20.43
C VAL A 338 4.22 -10.46 -19.43
N GLY A 339 3.57 -11.55 -19.84
CA GLY A 339 3.30 -12.59 -18.85
C GLY A 339 2.39 -13.76 -19.23
N VAL A 340 2.00 -14.51 -18.19
CA VAL A 340 1.19 -15.71 -18.29
C VAL A 340 -0.04 -15.60 -17.38
N ILE A 341 -1.21 -15.86 -17.95
CA ILE A 341 -2.52 -15.86 -17.28
C ILE A 341 -2.79 -17.25 -16.68
N ASN A 342 -3.26 -17.29 -15.44
CA ASN A 342 -3.78 -18.51 -14.84
C ASN A 342 -5.22 -18.77 -15.31
N ASP A 343 -5.37 -19.59 -16.35
CA ASP A 343 -6.66 -20.03 -16.88
C ASP A 343 -7.01 -21.46 -16.45
N THR A 344 -6.45 -21.93 -15.32
CA THR A 344 -6.70 -23.27 -14.80
C THR A 344 -8.20 -23.44 -14.50
N PRO A 345 -8.91 -24.39 -15.15
CA PRO A 345 -10.34 -24.55 -14.95
C PRO A 345 -10.70 -24.86 -13.49
N GLY A 346 -11.62 -24.08 -12.92
CA GLY A 346 -12.07 -24.24 -11.54
C GLY A 346 -11.08 -23.75 -10.48
N TYR A 347 -9.95 -23.15 -10.87
CA TYR A 347 -9.08 -22.49 -9.91
C TYR A 347 -9.79 -21.30 -9.25
N VAL A 348 -9.72 -21.28 -7.93
CA VAL A 348 -10.11 -20.15 -7.09
C VAL A 348 -8.93 -19.83 -6.19
N GLU A 349 -8.63 -18.56 -6.03
CA GLU A 349 -7.63 -18.15 -5.06
C GLU A 349 -8.25 -18.14 -3.64
N GLY A 350 -7.42 -18.19 -2.61
CA GLY A 350 -7.85 -18.50 -1.24
C GLY A 350 -8.77 -17.46 -0.58
N SER A 351 -8.89 -16.25 -1.13
CA SER A 351 -9.82 -15.24 -0.64
C SER A 351 -11.27 -15.42 -1.12
N CYS A 352 -11.54 -16.40 -1.99
CA CYS A 352 -12.90 -16.77 -2.36
C CYS A 352 -13.67 -17.43 -1.20
N ILE A 353 -14.42 -16.62 -0.46
CA ILE A 353 -15.26 -17.05 0.69
C ILE A 353 -16.77 -16.90 0.46
N THR A 354 -17.17 -16.57 -0.77
CA THR A 354 -18.57 -16.42 -1.20
C THR A 354 -18.84 -17.34 -2.39
N ASP A 355 -20.11 -17.64 -2.66
CA ASP A 355 -20.54 -18.33 -3.88
C ASP A 355 -21.60 -17.51 -4.62
N PRO A 356 -21.28 -16.92 -5.79
CA PRO A 356 -19.97 -16.97 -6.45
C PRO A 356 -18.89 -16.18 -5.69
N CYS A 357 -17.60 -16.39 -6.01
CA CYS A 357 -16.48 -15.66 -5.40
C CYS A 357 -16.67 -14.14 -5.52
N TRP A 358 -16.16 -13.34 -4.57
CA TRP A 358 -16.35 -11.88 -4.55
C TRP A 358 -15.69 -11.15 -5.73
N TYR A 359 -14.77 -11.81 -6.44
CA TYR A 359 -14.14 -11.31 -7.66
C TYR A 359 -14.79 -11.90 -8.92
N TYR A 360 -15.97 -12.51 -8.81
CA TYR A 360 -16.67 -13.08 -9.94
C TYR A 360 -17.03 -12.00 -10.96
N VAL A 361 -16.72 -12.29 -12.23
CA VAL A 361 -17.06 -11.44 -13.37
C VAL A 361 -17.96 -12.23 -14.30
N SER A 362 -19.18 -11.73 -14.51
CA SER A 362 -20.17 -12.40 -15.35
C SER A 362 -19.66 -12.55 -16.79
N GLY A 363 -19.58 -13.79 -17.27
CA GLY A 363 -19.15 -14.11 -18.64
C GLY A 363 -17.63 -14.19 -18.85
N ALA A 364 -16.82 -13.89 -17.82
CA ALA A 364 -15.38 -14.12 -17.90
C ALA A 364 -15.08 -15.62 -18.00
N THR A 365 -14.07 -15.97 -18.80
CA THR A 365 -13.67 -17.36 -19.08
C THR A 365 -12.37 -17.75 -18.40
N GLY A 366 -11.74 -16.83 -17.67
CA GLY A 366 -10.42 -16.96 -17.04
C GLY A 366 -9.25 -16.73 -18.01
N LYS A 367 -9.54 -16.27 -19.24
CA LYS A 367 -8.53 -16.03 -20.30
C LYS A 367 -8.34 -14.55 -20.59
N GLU A 368 -9.10 -13.70 -19.91
CA GLU A 368 -9.16 -12.28 -20.17
C GLU A 368 -7.90 -11.59 -19.66
N ALA A 369 -7.06 -11.12 -20.59
CA ALA A 369 -5.92 -10.28 -20.25
C ALA A 369 -6.36 -8.88 -19.80
N ILE A 370 -7.52 -8.44 -20.29
CA ILE A 370 -8.09 -7.11 -20.09
C ILE A 370 -9.58 -7.25 -19.79
N ILE A 371 -10.03 -6.64 -18.69
CA ILE A 371 -11.45 -6.45 -18.39
C ILE A 371 -11.68 -4.97 -18.11
N PHE A 372 -12.45 -4.32 -18.98
CA PHE A 372 -12.91 -2.94 -18.84
C PHE A 372 -14.43 -2.94 -18.58
N ASP A 373 -14.80 -2.82 -17.31
CA ASP A 373 -16.16 -2.68 -16.82
C ASP A 373 -16.43 -1.19 -16.52
N LEU A 374 -16.81 -0.48 -17.58
CA LEU A 374 -16.88 0.99 -17.62
C LEU A 374 -18.30 1.47 -17.90
N TYR A 375 -18.62 2.67 -17.44
CA TYR A 375 -19.85 3.38 -17.79
C TYR A 375 -19.67 4.25 -19.05
N PRO A 376 -20.75 4.52 -19.82
CA PRO A 376 -20.66 5.46 -20.94
C PRO A 376 -20.29 6.88 -20.50
N ASN A 377 -19.42 7.53 -21.27
CA ASN A 377 -18.99 8.93 -21.09
C ASN A 377 -18.17 9.22 -19.81
N THR A 378 -17.65 8.20 -19.15
CA THR A 378 -16.86 8.36 -17.90
C THR A 378 -15.38 8.08 -18.10
N ALA A 379 -14.99 7.48 -19.22
CA ALA A 379 -13.62 7.11 -19.53
C ALA A 379 -13.09 7.86 -20.77
N THR A 380 -11.94 8.51 -20.63
CA THR A 380 -11.28 9.25 -21.72
C THR A 380 -9.78 8.92 -21.75
N ASN A 381 -9.24 8.66 -22.95
CA ASN A 381 -7.82 8.38 -23.17
C ASN A 381 -7.27 7.26 -22.26
N ILE A 382 -7.94 6.10 -22.30
CA ILE A 382 -7.55 4.86 -21.65
C ILE A 382 -6.95 3.95 -22.72
N VAL A 383 -5.68 3.59 -22.61
CA VAL A 383 -4.95 2.88 -23.68
C VAL A 383 -4.10 1.75 -23.12
N VAL A 384 -4.21 0.58 -23.74
CA VAL A 384 -3.32 -0.58 -23.53
C VAL A 384 -2.36 -0.71 -24.70
N LYS A 385 -1.06 -0.77 -24.42
CA LYS A 385 0.01 -0.87 -25.41
C LYS A 385 0.98 -2.00 -25.08
N ASN A 386 1.55 -2.60 -26.12
CA ASN A 386 2.64 -3.57 -25.98
C ASN A 386 2.31 -4.71 -25.01
N LEU A 387 1.08 -5.25 -25.08
CA LEU A 387 0.66 -6.40 -24.30
C LEU A 387 1.11 -7.70 -24.98
N VAL A 388 1.94 -8.48 -24.29
CA VAL A 388 2.40 -9.81 -24.72
C VAL A 388 2.02 -10.82 -23.65
N ALA A 389 0.90 -11.51 -23.86
CA ALA A 389 0.36 -12.45 -22.90
C ALA A 389 0.12 -13.84 -23.51
N SER A 390 0.18 -14.86 -22.66
CA SER A 390 -0.25 -16.23 -22.96
C SER A 390 -1.06 -16.77 -21.78
N THR A 391 -1.78 -17.88 -21.97
CA THR A 391 -2.42 -18.59 -20.85
C THR A 391 -1.64 -19.85 -20.50
N LEU A 392 -1.77 -20.34 -19.26
CA LEU A 392 -1.15 -21.60 -18.83
C LEU A 392 -1.59 -22.79 -19.71
N SER A 393 -2.85 -22.82 -20.15
CA SER A 393 -3.35 -23.87 -21.04
C SER A 393 -2.88 -23.73 -22.50
N GLY A 394 -2.29 -22.60 -22.87
CA GLY A 394 -1.95 -22.26 -24.25
C GLY A 394 -3.14 -21.81 -25.09
N ALA A 395 -4.30 -21.57 -24.47
CA ALA A 395 -5.45 -20.98 -25.15
C ALA A 395 -5.16 -19.53 -25.58
N PRO A 396 -5.82 -19.04 -26.65
CA PRO A 396 -5.77 -17.62 -26.97
C PRO A 396 -6.30 -16.76 -25.82
N ILE A 397 -5.61 -15.67 -25.52
CA ILE A 397 -6.06 -14.68 -24.55
C ILE A 397 -7.30 -13.92 -25.09
N ALA A 398 -8.11 -13.43 -24.17
CA ALA A 398 -9.33 -12.69 -24.45
C ALA A 398 -9.28 -11.25 -23.89
N ALA A 399 -10.24 -10.44 -24.30
CA ALA A 399 -10.58 -9.18 -23.66
C ALA A 399 -12.10 -9.14 -23.40
N MET A 400 -12.49 -8.38 -22.38
CA MET A 400 -13.88 -8.02 -22.09
C MET A 400 -14.00 -6.50 -22.01
N CYS A 401 -14.85 -5.95 -22.86
CA CYS A 401 -15.03 -4.51 -22.97
C CYS A 401 -16.34 -4.22 -23.70
N ASN A 402 -17.10 -3.23 -23.22
CA ASN A 402 -18.30 -2.76 -23.90
C ASN A 402 -17.96 -1.59 -24.84
N SER A 403 -18.08 -1.79 -26.15
CA SER A 403 -17.72 -0.75 -27.13
C SER A 403 -18.53 0.54 -27.00
N SER A 404 -19.72 0.51 -26.37
CA SER A 404 -20.52 1.72 -26.16
C SER A 404 -20.01 2.60 -25.01
N THR A 405 -19.03 2.14 -24.23
CA THR A 405 -18.54 2.85 -23.03
C THR A 405 -17.20 3.54 -23.27
N ILE A 406 -16.58 3.29 -24.42
CA ILE A 406 -15.33 3.90 -24.86
C ILE A 406 -15.58 4.90 -25.99
N SER A 407 -14.81 5.98 -26.02
CA SER A 407 -14.93 7.07 -26.99
C SER A 407 -13.75 7.17 -27.96
N SER A 408 -12.72 6.35 -27.77
CA SER A 408 -11.46 6.37 -28.51
C SER A 408 -10.87 4.96 -28.63
N ASP A 409 -9.85 4.81 -29.47
CA ASP A 409 -9.11 3.56 -29.61
C ASP A 409 -8.35 3.24 -28.31
N VAL A 410 -8.75 2.16 -27.65
CA VAL A 410 -8.17 1.71 -26.37
C VAL A 410 -6.94 0.82 -26.52
N GLY A 411 -6.44 0.64 -27.75
CA GLY A 411 -5.30 -0.20 -28.07
C GLY A 411 -5.65 -1.65 -28.42
N PHE A 412 -6.94 -2.00 -28.40
CA PHE A 412 -7.45 -3.30 -28.82
C PHE A 412 -8.91 -3.20 -29.26
N VAL A 413 -9.39 -4.25 -29.94
CA VAL A 413 -10.81 -4.38 -30.30
C VAL A 413 -11.63 -4.57 -29.02
N CYS A 414 -12.36 -3.53 -28.60
CA CYS A 414 -13.21 -3.56 -27.42
C CYS A 414 -14.49 -4.38 -27.69
N TRP A 415 -14.50 -5.61 -27.19
CA TRP A 415 -15.62 -6.56 -27.24
C TRP A 415 -15.40 -7.65 -26.17
N ASN A 416 -16.34 -8.59 -26.07
CA ASN A 416 -16.15 -9.82 -25.32
C ASN A 416 -15.70 -10.91 -26.29
N GLY A 417 -14.40 -11.22 -26.32
CA GLY A 417 -13.85 -12.17 -27.28
C GLY A 417 -12.32 -12.20 -27.32
N PRO A 418 -11.74 -12.83 -28.36
CA PRO A 418 -10.29 -12.87 -28.54
C PRO A 418 -9.64 -11.48 -28.50
N TYR A 419 -8.48 -11.36 -27.85
CA TYR A 419 -7.70 -10.13 -27.90
C TYR A 419 -7.16 -9.88 -29.31
N VAL A 420 -7.39 -8.68 -29.82
CA VAL A 420 -6.86 -8.23 -31.11
C VAL A 420 -6.33 -6.81 -30.93
N PRO A 421 -5.01 -6.57 -31.04
CA PRO A 421 -4.45 -5.23 -30.90
C PRO A 421 -4.87 -4.34 -32.07
N THR A 422 -5.07 -3.06 -31.79
CA THR A 422 -5.28 -2.00 -32.79
C THR A 422 -3.98 -1.23 -33.02
N MET A 423 -3.97 -0.27 -33.96
CA MET A 423 -2.79 0.56 -34.19
C MET A 423 -2.35 1.35 -32.95
N ALA A 424 -3.27 1.74 -32.08
CA ALA A 424 -2.91 2.43 -30.84
C ALA A 424 -2.20 1.53 -29.82
N GLY A 425 -2.39 0.20 -29.91
CA GLY A 425 -1.83 -0.78 -28.98
C GLY A 425 -0.54 -1.46 -29.45
N LEU A 426 -0.12 -1.20 -30.68
CA LEU A 426 1.13 -1.70 -31.28
C LEU A 426 2.36 -0.88 -30.89
#